data_AF-A0A7S3U1N7-F1
#
_entry.id   AF-A0A7S3U1N7-F1
#
_cell.length_a   1.000
_cell.length_b   1.000
_cell.length_c   1.000
_cell.angle_alpha   90.00
_cell.angle_beta   90.00
_cell.angle_gamma   90.00
#
_symmetry.space_group_name_H-M   'P 1'
#
loop_
_entity.id
_entity.type
_entity.pdbx_description
1 polymer ?
#
loop_
_entity_poly.entity_id
_entity_poly.type
_entity_poly.pdbx_seq_one_letter_code
_entity_poly.pdbx_strand_id
1 'polypeptide(L)'
;AGGLGAGAADENVKGVVALFSGVIAVARSPASALAVIRETRAGGPFTQTVLGVTMVSDVLVILLFSATTELAHTLTDPSHPVTLSGGHPAAAAAHLCSIFVPRVAAELAASALLGLLLAALCLLALRVPEVPPLPQLGLLGVGAAAFSAQGLLDQLLVPLGVTAPSLEPMLACVITGFVVCNGGEVFTGRDERRQLEALVNSSMHPTLLFFFTTTGLGMRLSVLQHTWPAAVGLFVVRLAALYFGHAVGARWGAMPHRLRSFGWMAYVTQAGLSLGLASEIATDFAGWGPPLKATLMSVIVLNQLVGPPLLESAIRAAGEAGGALDPYHLRHEPGARRHDSRKTLTRAGSESESENGDGSVVGFGGLVPDGPSSPTAGMALAELVSDKERGFL
;
A
#
# COMPACT_ATOMS: atom_id res chain seq x y z
N ALA A 1 -27.53 16.26 39.33
CA ALA A 1 -26.51 16.70 38.35
C ALA A 1 -25.53 15.61 37.90
N GLY A 2 -25.27 14.54 38.68
CA GLY A 2 -24.30 13.49 38.30
C GLY A 2 -24.73 12.44 37.26
N GLY A 3 -26.02 12.35 36.89
CA GLY A 3 -26.52 11.30 35.99
C GLY A 3 -26.47 11.63 34.48
N LEU A 4 -26.50 12.91 34.11
CA LEU A 4 -26.55 13.34 32.70
C LEU A 4 -25.16 13.33 32.02
N GLY A 5 -24.08 13.57 32.78
CA GLY A 5 -22.71 13.56 32.25
C GLY A 5 -22.17 12.16 31.94
N ALA A 6 -22.57 11.15 32.72
CA ALA A 6 -22.17 9.76 32.48
C ALA A 6 -22.84 9.16 31.22
N GLY A 7 -24.10 9.51 30.96
CA GLY A 7 -24.81 9.06 29.75
C GLY A 7 -24.23 9.65 28.46
N ALA A 8 -23.91 10.95 28.44
CA ALA A 8 -23.32 11.61 27.28
C ALA A 8 -21.90 11.10 26.98
N ALA A 9 -21.10 10.81 28.01
CA ALA A 9 -19.77 10.21 27.83
C ALA A 9 -19.86 8.80 27.20
N ASP A 10 -20.83 7.98 27.61
CA ASP A 10 -21.07 6.65 27.05
C ASP A 10 -21.57 6.71 25.59
N GLU A 11 -22.40 7.69 25.25
CA GLU A 11 -22.84 7.94 23.86
C GLU A 11 -21.68 8.39 22.95
N ASN A 12 -20.82 9.30 23.43
CA ASN A 12 -19.64 9.73 22.68
C ASN A 12 -18.69 8.55 22.40
N VAL A 13 -18.44 7.70 23.41
CA VAL A 13 -17.62 6.49 23.24
C VAL A 13 -18.22 5.55 22.21
N LYS A 14 -19.55 5.30 22.25
CA LYS A 14 -20.22 4.46 21.24
C LYS A 14 -20.09 5.04 19.83
N GLY A 15 -20.24 6.36 19.67
CA GLY A 15 -20.07 7.04 18.38
C GLY A 15 -18.64 6.89 17.83
N VAL A 16 -17.64 7.10 18.68
CA VAL A 16 -16.22 6.93 18.34
C VAL A 16 -15.89 5.47 17.97
N VAL A 17 -16.39 4.50 18.74
CA VAL A 17 -16.23 3.07 18.44
C VAL A 17 -16.83 2.70 17.08
N ALA A 18 -18.01 3.24 16.76
CA ALA A 18 -18.64 3.03 15.46
C ALA A 18 -17.82 3.66 14.32
N LEU A 19 -17.27 4.85 14.54
CA LEU A 19 -16.44 5.55 13.55
C LEU A 19 -15.13 4.78 13.28
N PHE A 20 -14.40 4.37 14.32
CA PHE A 20 -13.21 3.52 14.17
C PHE A 20 -13.52 2.22 13.44
N SER A 21 -14.64 1.57 13.76
CA SER A 21 -15.09 0.36 13.07
C SER A 21 -15.34 0.62 11.58
N GLY A 22 -15.95 1.76 11.26
CA GLY A 22 -16.18 2.20 9.88
C GLY A 22 -14.88 2.48 9.12
N VAL A 23 -13.96 3.25 9.71
CA VAL A 23 -12.65 3.56 9.11
C VAL A 23 -11.85 2.29 8.84
N ILE A 24 -11.74 1.41 9.83
CA ILE A 24 -11.01 0.15 9.69
C ILE A 24 -11.69 -0.77 8.69
N ALA A 25 -13.02 -0.73 8.53
CA ALA A 25 -13.71 -1.51 7.50
C ALA A 25 -13.36 -1.08 6.06
N VAL A 26 -12.96 0.17 5.84
CA VAL A 26 -12.51 0.68 4.52
C VAL A 26 -11.12 0.17 4.16
N ALA A 27 -10.29 -0.21 5.14
CA ALA A 27 -8.95 -0.73 4.91
C ALA A 27 -8.96 -1.98 4.02
N ARG A 28 -7.93 -2.10 3.18
CA ARG A 28 -7.73 -3.19 2.22
C ARG A 28 -6.28 -3.66 2.26
N SER A 29 -5.98 -4.79 1.63
CA SER A 29 -4.61 -5.34 1.57
C SER A 29 -3.98 -5.21 0.19
N PRO A 30 -3.09 -4.23 -0.06
CA PRO A 30 -2.32 -4.19 -1.31
C PRO A 30 -1.38 -5.39 -1.45
N ALA A 31 -0.78 -5.86 -0.35
CA ALA A 31 0.14 -6.99 -0.36
C ALA A 31 -0.55 -8.30 -0.77
N SER A 32 -1.73 -8.59 -0.20
CA SER A 32 -2.48 -9.79 -0.58
C SER A 32 -3.05 -9.69 -1.99
N ALA A 33 -3.50 -8.50 -2.40
CA ALA A 33 -3.94 -8.28 -3.77
C ALA A 33 -2.80 -8.55 -4.78
N LEU A 34 -1.61 -8.01 -4.52
CA LEU A 34 -0.43 -8.22 -5.35
C LEU A 34 0.00 -9.70 -5.38
N ALA A 35 -0.10 -10.42 -4.27
CA ALA A 35 0.21 -11.84 -4.21
C ALA A 35 -0.72 -12.66 -5.11
N VAL A 36 -2.05 -12.45 -5.02
CA VAL A 36 -3.02 -13.13 -5.88
C VAL A 36 -2.83 -12.77 -7.36
N ILE A 37 -2.54 -11.51 -7.66
CA ILE A 37 -2.27 -11.05 -9.04
C ILE A 37 -1.02 -11.71 -9.61
N ARG A 38 0.06 -11.82 -8.82
CA ARG A 38 1.29 -12.52 -9.23
C ARG A 38 1.07 -14.01 -9.44
N GLU A 39 0.35 -14.66 -8.51
CA GLU A 39 0.03 -16.09 -8.56
C GLU A 39 -0.81 -16.42 -9.80
N THR A 40 -1.84 -15.61 -10.06
CA THR A 40 -2.73 -15.79 -11.23
C THR A 40 -2.14 -15.26 -12.54
N ARG A 41 -0.95 -14.65 -12.49
CA ARG A 41 -0.32 -13.90 -13.60
C ARG A 41 -1.35 -13.00 -14.28
N ALA A 42 -2.06 -12.21 -13.48
CA ALA A 42 -3.17 -11.41 -13.96
C ALA A 42 -2.70 -10.08 -14.55
N GLY A 43 -3.24 -9.70 -15.71
CA GLY A 43 -2.90 -8.47 -16.40
C GLY A 43 -4.08 -7.92 -17.17
N GLY A 44 -4.41 -6.65 -16.94
CA GLY A 44 -5.45 -5.94 -17.66
C GLY A 44 -6.04 -4.74 -16.91
N PRO A 45 -7.00 -4.03 -17.53
CA PRO A 45 -7.59 -2.81 -16.97
C PRO A 45 -8.30 -3.02 -15.62
N PHE A 46 -8.95 -4.16 -15.39
CA PHE A 46 -9.61 -4.47 -14.12
C PHE A 46 -8.56 -4.63 -13.02
N THR A 47 -7.52 -5.41 -13.27
CA THR A 47 -6.41 -5.66 -12.34
C THR A 47 -5.70 -4.35 -11.97
N GLN A 48 -5.43 -3.49 -12.96
CA GLN A 48 -4.86 -2.16 -12.72
C GLN A 48 -5.77 -1.27 -11.89
N THR A 49 -7.08 -1.29 -12.14
CA THR A 49 -8.07 -0.53 -11.35
C THR A 49 -8.12 -1.03 -9.90
N VAL A 50 -8.08 -2.35 -9.69
CA VAL A 50 -8.06 -2.95 -8.35
C VAL A 50 -6.81 -2.49 -7.58
N LEU A 51 -5.63 -2.55 -8.20
CA LEU A 51 -4.39 -2.08 -7.59
C LEU A 51 -4.44 -0.58 -7.27
N GLY A 52 -4.86 0.25 -8.24
CA GLY A 52 -4.96 1.69 -8.05
C GLY A 52 -5.92 2.08 -6.92
N VAL A 53 -7.14 1.52 -6.92
CA VAL A 53 -8.12 1.75 -5.85
C VAL A 53 -7.59 1.28 -4.50
N THR A 54 -6.90 0.14 -4.45
CA THR A 54 -6.35 -0.40 -3.19
C THR A 54 -5.28 0.52 -2.62
N MET A 55 -4.34 1.00 -3.44
CA MET A 55 -3.27 1.91 -2.99
C MET A 55 -3.81 3.26 -2.52
N VAL A 56 -4.75 3.86 -3.26
CA VAL A 56 -5.36 5.14 -2.88
C VAL A 56 -6.20 5.01 -1.61
N SER A 57 -6.94 3.90 -1.48
CA SER A 57 -7.76 3.65 -0.30
C SER A 57 -6.93 3.48 0.97
N ASP A 58 -5.71 2.95 0.85
CA ASP A 58 -4.80 2.75 1.99
C ASP A 58 -4.38 4.10 2.60
N VAL A 59 -4.01 5.06 1.74
CA VAL A 59 -3.70 6.43 2.15
C VAL A 59 -4.93 7.11 2.75
N LEU A 60 -6.11 6.94 2.13
CA LEU A 60 -7.36 7.50 2.63
C LEU A 60 -7.70 6.98 4.03
N VAL A 61 -7.47 5.69 4.29
CA VAL A 61 -7.75 5.08 5.61
C VAL A 61 -6.87 5.67 6.68
N ILE A 62 -5.59 5.91 6.41
CA ILE A 62 -4.68 6.57 7.35
C ILE A 62 -5.17 7.98 7.69
N LEU A 63 -5.58 8.76 6.67
CA LEU A 63 -6.12 10.12 6.90
C LEU A 63 -7.44 10.11 7.70
N LEU A 64 -8.34 9.18 7.37
CA LEU A 64 -9.59 9.01 8.11
C LEU A 64 -9.35 8.52 9.55
N PHE A 65 -8.32 7.69 9.76
CA PHE A 65 -7.95 7.17 11.07
C PHE A 65 -7.40 8.27 11.95
N SER A 66 -6.41 9.03 11.47
CA SER A 66 -5.86 10.23 12.11
C SER A 66 -6.97 11.21 12.52
N ALA A 67 -7.87 11.55 11.59
CA ALA A 67 -9.03 12.39 11.89
C ALA A 67 -9.98 11.76 12.93
N THR A 68 -10.16 10.44 12.92
CA THR A 68 -11.00 9.74 13.91
C THR A 68 -10.34 9.74 15.29
N THR A 69 -9.03 9.58 15.38
CA THR A 69 -8.25 9.61 16.62
C THR A 69 -8.31 10.99 17.27
N GLU A 70 -8.12 12.08 16.52
CA GLU A 70 -8.26 13.43 17.08
C GLU A 70 -9.71 13.76 17.48
N LEU A 71 -10.68 13.27 16.72
CA LEU A 71 -12.09 13.40 17.12
C LEU A 71 -12.37 12.63 18.41
N ALA A 72 -11.82 11.42 18.54
CA ALA A 72 -11.94 10.59 19.72
C ALA A 72 -11.33 11.27 20.95
N HIS A 73 -10.10 11.79 20.85
CA HIS A 73 -9.48 12.57 21.92
C HIS A 73 -10.31 13.80 22.27
N THR A 74 -10.77 14.56 21.28
CA THR A 74 -11.59 15.76 21.52
C THR A 74 -12.93 15.45 22.21
N LEU A 75 -13.59 14.33 21.87
CA LEU A 75 -14.88 13.94 22.44
C LEU A 75 -14.78 13.23 23.79
N THR A 76 -13.62 12.64 24.10
CA THR A 76 -13.37 11.90 25.34
C THR A 76 -12.53 12.68 26.35
N ASP A 77 -12.04 13.86 25.98
CA ASP A 77 -11.30 14.76 26.87
C ASP A 77 -12.20 15.27 28.01
N PRO A 78 -11.89 14.94 29.28
CA PRO A 78 -12.65 15.42 30.44
C PRO A 78 -12.56 16.93 30.66
N SER A 79 -11.53 17.59 30.13
CA SER A 79 -11.27 19.01 30.34
C SER A 79 -12.15 19.93 29.49
N HIS A 80 -12.62 19.45 28.34
CA HIS A 80 -13.48 20.18 27.41
C HIS A 80 -14.69 19.32 27.02
N PRO A 81 -15.65 19.09 27.93
CA PRO A 81 -16.80 18.23 27.64
C PRO A 81 -17.67 18.84 26.54
N VAL A 82 -17.60 18.27 25.33
CA VAL A 82 -18.50 18.62 24.23
C VAL A 82 -19.78 17.80 24.38
N THR A 83 -20.90 18.46 24.67
CA THR A 83 -22.22 17.84 24.72
C THR A 83 -23.00 18.16 23.46
N LEU A 84 -23.24 17.14 22.62
CA LEU A 84 -24.02 17.27 21.38
C LEU A 84 -25.53 17.44 21.62
N SER A 85 -26.00 17.24 22.86
CA SER A 85 -27.41 17.23 23.25
C SER A 85 -27.96 18.58 23.76
N GLY A 86 -27.17 19.67 23.70
CA GLY A 86 -27.64 21.01 24.08
C GLY A 86 -28.49 21.67 22.99
N GLY A 87 -29.48 22.50 23.36
CA GLY A 87 -30.44 23.17 22.46
C GLY A 87 -29.88 24.15 21.40
N HIS A 88 -28.56 24.18 21.19
CA HIS A 88 -27.89 24.99 20.17
C HIS A 88 -26.88 24.12 19.38
N PRO A 89 -27.34 23.24 18.48
CA PRO A 89 -26.48 22.31 17.74
C PRO A 89 -25.41 23.02 16.90
N ALA A 90 -25.70 24.22 16.39
CA ALA A 90 -24.75 25.03 15.64
C ALA A 90 -23.58 25.54 16.50
N ALA A 91 -23.84 25.92 17.75
CA ALA A 91 -22.79 26.41 18.66
C ALA A 91 -21.88 25.26 19.13
N ALA A 92 -22.47 24.08 19.41
CA ALA A 92 -21.72 22.87 19.75
C ALA A 92 -20.82 22.42 18.58
N ALA A 93 -21.35 22.45 17.35
CA ALA A 93 -20.57 22.14 16.15
C ALA A 93 -19.44 23.15 15.92
N ALA A 94 -19.69 24.46 16.09
CA ALA A 94 -18.68 25.49 15.95
C ALA A 94 -17.54 25.32 16.98
N HIS A 95 -17.89 25.04 18.23
CA HIS A 95 -16.91 24.76 19.28
C HIS A 95 -16.08 23.51 18.97
N LEU A 96 -16.72 22.42 18.56
CA LEU A 96 -16.01 21.20 18.16
C LEU A 96 -15.07 21.46 16.98
N CYS A 97 -15.53 22.14 15.93
CA CYS A 97 -14.70 22.49 14.79
C CYS A 97 -13.50 23.37 15.19
N SER A 98 -13.68 24.30 16.14
CA SER A 98 -12.61 25.19 16.60
C SER A 98 -11.45 24.46 17.29
N ILE A 99 -11.70 23.28 17.86
CA ILE A 99 -10.68 22.44 18.51
C ILE A 99 -10.17 21.37 17.55
N PHE A 100 -11.09 20.69 16.88
CA PHE A 100 -10.80 19.54 16.01
C PHE A 100 -9.96 19.91 14.79
N VAL A 101 -10.35 20.96 14.06
CA VAL A 101 -9.67 21.36 12.81
C VAL A 101 -8.20 21.72 13.04
N PRO A 102 -7.83 22.59 14.00
CA PRO A 102 -6.42 22.89 14.22
C PRO A 102 -5.62 21.70 14.75
N ARG A 103 -6.22 20.80 15.54
CA ARG A 103 -5.54 19.58 16.00
C ARG A 103 -5.20 18.64 14.86
N VAL A 104 -6.17 18.31 14.01
CA VAL A 104 -5.94 17.48 12.82
C VAL A 104 -4.94 18.15 11.87
N ALA A 105 -5.04 19.47 11.66
CA ALA A 105 -4.09 20.18 10.82
C ALA A 105 -2.66 20.13 11.39
N ALA A 106 -2.51 20.27 12.71
CA ALA A 106 -1.22 20.18 13.38
C ALA A 106 -0.63 18.77 13.33
N GLU A 107 -1.45 17.74 13.55
CA GLU A 107 -1.05 16.33 13.45
C GLU A 107 -0.60 15.97 12.03
N LEU A 108 -1.39 16.32 11.01
CA LEU A 108 -1.05 16.05 9.61
C LEU A 108 0.23 16.79 9.20
N ALA A 109 0.39 18.05 9.63
CA ALA A 109 1.60 18.83 9.37
C ALA A 109 2.82 18.25 10.08
N ALA A 110 2.70 17.89 11.35
CA ALA A 110 3.80 17.29 12.13
C ALA A 110 4.20 15.92 11.58
N SER A 111 3.22 15.09 11.19
CA SER A 111 3.44 13.79 10.56
C SER A 111 4.11 13.91 9.18
N ALA A 112 3.75 14.95 8.41
CA ALA A 112 4.41 15.24 7.15
C ALA A 112 5.86 15.70 7.34
N LEU A 113 6.13 16.56 8.32
CA LEU A 113 7.49 16.97 8.68
C LEU A 113 8.33 15.77 9.15
N LEU A 114 7.76 14.88 9.97
CA LEU A 114 8.39 13.63 10.37
C LEU A 114 8.68 12.76 9.14
N GLY A 115 7.73 12.63 8.21
CA GLY A 115 7.92 11.87 6.97
C GLY A 115 9.07 12.39 6.09
N LEU A 116 9.25 13.72 6.03
CA LEU A 116 10.38 14.36 5.35
C LEU A 116 11.71 14.10 6.07
N LEU A 117 11.72 14.16 7.40
CA LEU A 117 12.90 13.82 8.22
C LEU A 117 13.30 12.35 8.04
N LEU A 118 12.32 11.45 8.11
CA LEU A 118 12.51 10.02 7.88
C LEU A 118 12.95 9.72 6.45
N ALA A 119 12.53 10.51 5.45
CA ALA A 119 13.06 10.41 4.09
C ALA A 119 14.55 10.70 4.03
N ALA A 120 15.02 11.75 4.72
CA ALA A 120 16.45 12.04 4.81
C ALA A 120 17.22 10.91 5.52
N LEU A 121 16.66 10.35 6.60
CA LEU A 121 17.25 9.20 7.31
C LEU A 121 17.27 7.93 6.43
N CYS A 122 16.22 7.69 5.64
CA CYS A 122 16.15 6.59 4.69
C CYS A 122 17.23 6.73 3.62
N LEU A 123 17.41 7.91 3.03
CA LEU A 123 18.48 8.17 2.07
C LEU A 123 19.88 7.97 2.68
N LEU A 124 20.07 8.35 3.95
CA LEU A 124 21.31 8.05 4.66
C LEU A 124 21.51 6.55 4.86
N ALA A 125 20.44 5.81 5.22
CA ALA A 125 20.48 4.36 5.38
C ALA A 125 20.81 3.65 4.06
N LEU A 126 20.38 4.18 2.91
CA LEU A 126 20.72 3.66 1.58
C LEU A 126 22.19 3.88 1.20
N ARG A 127 22.88 4.83 1.82
CA ARG A 127 24.32 5.07 1.60
C ARG A 127 25.23 4.15 2.40
N VAL A 128 24.66 3.36 3.32
CA VAL A 128 25.44 2.37 4.10
C VAL A 128 25.95 1.29 3.15
N PRO A 129 27.19 0.80 3.31
CA PRO A 129 27.71 -0.26 2.44
C PRO A 129 26.78 -1.47 2.37
N GLU A 130 26.66 -2.07 1.19
CA GLU A 130 25.77 -3.21 0.90
C GLU A 130 26.27 -4.53 1.53
N VAL A 131 26.64 -4.51 2.81
CA VAL A 131 26.99 -5.67 3.62
C VAL A 131 25.77 -6.12 4.42
N PRO A 132 25.07 -7.21 4.04
CA PRO A 132 23.95 -7.71 4.84
C PRO A 132 24.43 -8.08 6.26
N PRO A 133 23.67 -7.77 7.32
CA PRO A 133 22.30 -7.24 7.33
C PRO A 133 22.19 -5.71 7.56
N LEU A 134 23.27 -4.94 7.41
CA LEU A 134 23.29 -3.53 7.83
C LEU A 134 22.22 -2.66 7.14
N PRO A 135 22.07 -2.69 5.80
CA PRO A 135 21.04 -1.90 5.12
C PRO A 135 19.60 -2.27 5.53
N GLN A 136 19.34 -3.56 5.79
CA GLN A 136 18.03 -4.03 6.28
C GLN A 136 17.75 -3.49 7.68
N LEU A 137 18.75 -3.55 8.57
CA LEU A 137 18.65 -2.96 9.91
C LEU A 137 18.46 -1.44 9.85
N GLY A 138 19.09 -0.76 8.89
CA GLY A 138 18.88 0.66 8.61
C GLY A 138 17.42 0.96 8.24
N LEU A 139 16.85 0.21 7.28
CA LEU A 139 15.46 0.37 6.86
C LEU A 139 14.48 0.08 8.01
N LEU A 140 14.70 -1.00 8.77
CA LEU A 140 13.92 -1.30 9.98
C LEU A 140 14.06 -0.21 11.05
N GLY A 141 15.25 0.37 11.18
CA GLY A 141 15.54 1.49 12.07
C GLY A 141 14.76 2.75 11.71
N VAL A 142 14.60 3.05 10.41
CA VAL A 142 13.73 4.16 9.95
C VAL A 142 12.28 3.91 10.36
N GLY A 143 11.77 2.68 10.19
CA GLY A 143 10.44 2.30 10.65
C GLY A 143 10.29 2.43 12.18
N ALA A 144 11.26 1.93 12.94
CA ALA A 144 11.26 2.04 14.39
C ALA A 144 11.32 3.49 14.87
N ALA A 145 12.07 4.35 14.17
CA ALA A 145 12.12 5.79 14.45
C ALA A 145 10.75 6.45 14.23
N ALA A 146 10.01 6.08 13.18
CA ALA A 146 8.67 6.59 12.93
C ALA A 146 7.72 6.32 14.11
N PHE A 147 7.65 5.06 14.57
CA PHE A 147 6.78 4.66 15.69
C PHE A 147 7.27 5.13 17.06
N SER A 148 8.56 5.45 17.21
CA SER A 148 9.12 5.96 18.46
C SER A 148 9.13 7.50 18.54
N ALA A 149 8.82 8.19 17.44
CA ALA A 149 8.94 9.65 17.34
C ALA A 149 8.04 10.39 18.34
N GLN A 150 6.80 9.93 18.54
CA GLN A 150 5.87 10.53 19.50
C GLN A 150 6.43 10.47 20.93
N GLY A 151 6.88 9.30 21.36
CA GLY A 151 7.47 9.14 22.70
C GLY A 151 8.72 9.99 22.91
N LEU A 152 9.55 10.17 21.88
CA LEU A 152 10.71 11.07 21.94
C LEU A 152 10.28 12.54 22.01
N LEU A 153 9.28 12.93 21.22
CA LEU A 153 8.76 14.29 21.18
C LEU A 153 8.16 14.69 22.53
N ASP A 154 7.39 13.80 23.15
CA ASP A 154 6.82 13.99 24.48
C ASP A 154 7.92 14.12 25.55
N GLN A 155 8.95 13.27 25.50
CA GLN A 155 10.09 13.35 26.44
C GLN A 155 10.83 14.69 26.36
N LEU A 156 10.88 15.32 25.18
CA LEU A 156 11.56 16.60 24.98
C LEU A 156 10.67 17.80 25.35
N LEU A 157 9.38 17.77 24.97
CA LEU A 157 8.49 18.93 25.07
C LEU A 157 7.70 19.00 26.39
N VAL A 158 7.31 17.86 26.97
CA VAL A 158 6.56 17.84 28.24
C VAL A 158 7.34 18.51 29.39
N PRO A 159 8.66 18.31 29.56
CA PRO A 159 9.43 19.03 30.57
C PRO A 159 9.52 20.54 30.35
N LEU A 160 9.34 21.01 29.11
CA LEU A 160 9.30 22.43 28.74
C LEU A 160 7.91 23.04 28.93
N GLY A 161 6.92 22.25 29.35
CA GLY A 161 5.52 22.68 29.47
C GLY A 161 4.81 22.88 28.13
N VAL A 162 5.34 22.31 27.05
CA VAL A 162 4.77 22.41 25.70
C VAL A 162 4.07 21.09 25.35
N THR A 163 2.81 21.16 24.96
CA THR A 163 2.09 19.99 24.43
C THR A 163 2.45 19.78 22.96
N ALA A 164 3.03 18.62 22.65
CA ALA A 164 3.31 18.23 21.29
C ALA A 164 2.01 17.96 20.50
N PRO A 165 1.96 18.27 19.19
CA PRO A 165 0.94 17.69 18.33
C PRO A 165 1.13 16.17 18.25
N SER A 166 0.02 15.44 18.09
CA SER A 166 0.04 14.01 17.79
C SER A 166 0.79 13.74 16.48
N LEU A 167 1.40 12.56 16.37
CA LEU A 167 2.09 12.10 15.17
C LEU A 167 1.46 10.79 14.68
N GLU A 168 1.14 10.73 13.39
CA GLU A 168 0.63 9.55 12.69
C GLU A 168 1.81 8.84 12.00
N PRO A 169 2.38 7.77 12.60
CA PRO A 169 3.61 7.14 12.11
C PRO A 169 3.44 6.49 10.73
N MET A 170 2.26 5.93 10.45
CA MET A 170 1.94 5.33 9.16
C MET A 170 1.95 6.36 8.03
N LEU A 171 1.37 7.54 8.27
CA LEU A 171 1.39 8.65 7.32
C LEU A 171 2.83 9.12 7.07
N ALA A 172 3.64 9.24 8.12
CA ALA A 172 5.05 9.60 8.00
C ALA A 172 5.80 8.60 7.10
N CYS A 173 5.60 7.29 7.28
CA CYS A 173 6.20 6.25 6.43
C CYS A 173 5.74 6.32 4.97
N VAL A 174 4.46 6.58 4.71
CA VAL A 174 3.94 6.77 3.34
C VAL A 174 4.58 7.97 2.67
N ILE A 175 4.69 9.09 3.39
CA ILE A 175 5.35 10.31 2.90
C ILE A 175 6.84 10.06 2.64
N THR A 176 7.52 9.33 3.53
CA THR A 176 8.90 8.89 3.32
C THR A 176 9.06 8.12 2.01
N GLY A 177 8.26 7.07 1.80
CA GLY A 177 8.28 6.30 0.56
C GLY A 177 7.95 7.14 -0.68
N PHE A 178 6.95 8.02 -0.58
CA PHE A 178 6.58 8.92 -1.66
C PHE A 178 7.74 9.85 -2.05
N VAL A 179 8.38 10.51 -1.08
CA VAL A 179 9.48 11.45 -1.32
C VAL A 179 10.69 10.73 -1.91
N VAL A 180 11.09 9.58 -1.35
CA VAL A 180 12.24 8.82 -1.83
C VAL A 180 12.01 8.28 -3.24
N CYS A 181 10.82 7.74 -3.54
CA CYS A 181 10.52 7.19 -4.85
C CYS A 181 10.25 8.25 -5.93
N ASN A 182 9.74 9.44 -5.57
CA ASN A 182 9.29 10.47 -6.52
C ASN A 182 10.13 11.76 -6.52
N GLY A 183 11.17 11.87 -5.67
CA GLY A 183 12.00 13.07 -5.52
C GLY A 183 12.81 13.52 -6.74
N GLY A 184 12.68 12.85 -7.90
CA GLY A 184 13.44 13.16 -9.11
C GLY A 184 14.95 12.91 -8.93
N GLU A 185 15.75 13.19 -9.97
CA GLU A 185 17.22 13.03 -9.90
C GLU A 185 17.89 14.01 -8.92
N VAL A 186 17.16 15.01 -8.43
CA VAL A 186 17.65 16.00 -7.47
C VAL A 186 17.88 15.40 -6.09
N PHE A 187 17.00 14.48 -5.64
CA PHE A 187 17.06 13.88 -4.30
C PHE A 187 17.29 12.36 -4.32
N THR A 188 16.88 11.67 -5.40
CA THR A 188 17.07 10.23 -5.56
C THR A 188 17.42 9.86 -6.99
N GLY A 189 18.64 9.33 -7.16
CA GLY A 189 19.06 8.68 -8.40
C GLY A 189 18.32 7.37 -8.65
N ARG A 190 18.62 6.75 -9.80
CA ARG A 190 18.04 5.44 -10.16
C ARG A 190 18.52 4.32 -9.24
N ASP A 191 19.74 4.43 -8.75
CA ASP A 191 20.37 3.37 -7.96
C ASP A 191 19.79 3.32 -6.55
N GLU A 192 19.54 4.46 -5.91
CA GLU A 192 18.87 4.52 -4.59
C GLU A 192 17.46 3.94 -4.65
N ARG A 193 16.72 4.17 -5.74
CA ARG A 193 15.37 3.59 -5.91
C ARG A 193 15.42 2.08 -6.07
N ARG A 194 16.37 1.57 -6.87
CA ARG A 194 16.57 0.12 -7.04
C ARG A 194 17.03 -0.54 -5.74
N GLN A 195 17.93 0.10 -5.01
CA GLN A 195 18.40 -0.35 -3.70
C GLN A 195 17.23 -0.38 -2.70
N LEU A 196 16.43 0.69 -2.61
CA LEU A 196 15.26 0.70 -1.74
C LEU A 196 14.28 -0.43 -2.10
N GLU A 197 13.99 -0.63 -3.39
CA GLU A 197 13.12 -1.72 -3.84
C GLU A 197 13.68 -3.09 -3.44
N ALA A 198 14.98 -3.33 -3.64
CA ALA A 198 15.64 -4.57 -3.24
C ALA A 198 15.61 -4.78 -1.71
N LEU A 199 15.82 -3.71 -0.93
CA LEU A 199 15.77 -3.77 0.54
C LEU A 199 14.36 -4.01 1.07
N VAL A 200 13.36 -3.33 0.50
CA VAL A 200 11.96 -3.57 0.85
C VAL A 200 11.58 -5.01 0.52
N ASN A 201 11.90 -5.50 -0.68
CA ASN A 201 11.56 -6.87 -1.10
C ASN A 201 12.24 -7.94 -0.23
N SER A 202 13.52 -7.75 0.11
CA SER A 202 14.27 -8.68 0.96
C SER A 202 13.82 -8.64 2.42
N SER A 203 13.39 -7.49 2.93
CA SER A 203 12.91 -7.33 4.32
C SER A 203 11.45 -7.73 4.48
N MET A 204 10.62 -7.60 3.44
CA MET A 204 9.18 -7.82 3.52
C MET A 204 8.81 -9.24 3.96
N HIS A 205 9.45 -10.28 3.42
CA HIS A 205 9.07 -11.67 3.73
C HIS A 205 9.34 -12.03 5.21
N PRO A 206 10.54 -11.78 5.79
CA PRO A 206 10.77 -11.98 7.21
C PRO A 206 9.86 -11.13 8.10
N THR A 207 9.66 -9.85 7.77
CA THR A 207 8.80 -8.95 8.55
C THR A 207 7.36 -9.42 8.57
N LEU A 208 6.80 -9.81 7.42
CA LEU A 208 5.45 -10.35 7.34
C LEU A 208 5.31 -11.66 8.10
N LEU A 209 6.30 -12.57 8.01
CA LEU A 209 6.29 -13.82 8.76
C LEU A 209 6.23 -13.56 10.27
N PHE A 210 7.10 -12.69 10.79
CA PHE A 210 7.11 -12.33 12.20
C PHE A 210 5.82 -11.63 12.63
N PHE A 211 5.36 -10.66 11.84
CA PHE A 211 4.14 -9.90 12.09
C PHE A 211 2.89 -10.79 12.12
N PHE A 212 2.69 -11.67 11.14
CA PHE A 212 1.53 -12.56 11.10
C PHE A 212 1.60 -13.63 12.17
N THR A 213 2.80 -14.14 12.49
CA THR A 213 2.98 -15.10 13.58
C THR A 213 2.66 -14.48 14.93
N THR A 214 3.20 -13.29 15.23
CA THR A 214 2.94 -12.58 16.48
C THR A 214 1.49 -12.14 16.60
N THR A 215 0.89 -11.65 15.51
CA THR A 215 -0.54 -11.29 15.50
C THR A 215 -1.41 -12.53 15.73
N GLY A 216 -1.09 -13.66 15.08
CA GLY A 216 -1.77 -14.94 15.28
C GLY A 216 -1.67 -15.45 16.72
N LEU A 217 -0.48 -15.39 17.33
CA LEU A 217 -0.28 -15.74 18.74
C LEU A 217 -1.00 -14.80 19.71
N GLY A 218 -1.15 -13.53 19.35
CA GLY A 218 -1.90 -12.53 20.11
C GLY A 218 -3.42 -12.73 20.06
N MET A 219 -3.93 -13.59 19.16
CA MET A 219 -5.37 -13.85 19.06
C MET A 219 -5.85 -14.69 20.23
N ARG A 220 -6.67 -14.07 21.08
CA ARG A 220 -7.40 -14.79 22.13
C ARG A 220 -8.63 -15.46 21.51
N LEU A 221 -8.53 -16.74 21.15
CA LEU A 221 -9.68 -17.54 20.67
C LEU A 221 -10.86 -17.50 21.66
N SER A 222 -10.56 -17.38 22.95
CA SER A 222 -11.57 -17.23 24.00
C SER A 222 -12.35 -15.92 23.92
N VAL A 223 -11.80 -14.86 23.32
CA VAL A 223 -12.52 -13.61 23.05
C VAL A 223 -13.31 -13.74 21.75
N LEU A 224 -12.71 -14.37 20.74
CA LEU A 224 -13.36 -14.65 19.45
C LEU A 224 -14.67 -15.43 19.63
N GLN A 225 -14.71 -16.46 20.49
CA GLN A 225 -15.94 -17.23 20.76
C GLN A 225 -17.07 -16.42 21.40
N HIS A 226 -16.78 -15.27 22.02
CA HIS A 226 -17.81 -14.39 22.59
C HIS A 226 -18.20 -13.29 21.61
N THR A 227 -17.26 -12.82 20.78
CA THR A 227 -17.47 -11.73 19.81
C THR A 227 -17.86 -12.22 18.42
N TRP A 228 -17.87 -13.54 18.15
CA TRP A 228 -18.14 -14.07 16.81
C TRP A 228 -19.47 -13.62 16.20
N PRO A 229 -20.61 -13.46 16.93
CA PRO A 229 -21.84 -13.01 16.30
C PRO A 229 -21.72 -11.56 15.81
N ALA A 230 -21.09 -10.69 16.61
CA ALA A 230 -20.80 -9.32 16.22
C ALA A 230 -19.80 -9.26 15.05
N ALA A 231 -18.78 -10.12 15.06
CA ALA A 231 -17.81 -10.20 13.98
C ALA A 231 -18.45 -10.65 12.66
N VAL A 232 -19.31 -11.67 12.68
CA VAL A 232 -20.07 -12.10 11.49
C VAL A 232 -21.03 -11.01 11.02
N GLY A 233 -21.73 -10.34 11.96
CA GLY A 233 -22.60 -9.21 11.63
C GLY A 233 -21.84 -8.08 10.92
N LEU A 234 -20.73 -7.63 11.50
CA LEU A 234 -19.87 -6.60 10.92
C LEU A 234 -19.26 -7.03 9.59
N PHE A 235 -18.87 -8.30 9.46
CA PHE A 235 -18.40 -8.88 8.21
C PHE A 235 -19.45 -8.80 7.10
N VAL A 236 -20.70 -9.21 7.38
CA VAL A 236 -21.80 -9.15 6.42
C VAL A 236 -22.14 -7.71 6.03
N VAL A 237 -22.22 -6.81 7.03
CA VAL A 237 -22.44 -5.37 6.78
C VAL A 237 -21.35 -4.81 5.87
N ARG A 238 -20.09 -5.19 6.10
CA ARG A 238 -18.97 -4.78 5.26
C ARG A 238 -19.08 -5.32 3.84
N LEU A 239 -19.43 -6.60 3.64
CA LEU A 239 -19.64 -7.16 2.31
C LEU A 239 -20.76 -6.41 1.55
N ALA A 240 -21.87 -6.12 2.24
CA ALA A 240 -22.95 -5.32 1.66
C ALA A 240 -22.46 -3.89 1.30
N ALA A 241 -21.73 -3.23 2.20
CA ALA A 241 -21.16 -1.90 1.95
C ALA A 241 -20.20 -1.90 0.76
N LEU A 242 -19.34 -2.92 0.61
CA LEU A 242 -18.46 -3.08 -0.55
C LEU A 242 -19.25 -3.30 -1.84
N TYR A 243 -20.31 -4.12 -1.80
CA TYR A 243 -21.19 -4.35 -2.93
C TYR A 243 -21.86 -3.05 -3.39
N PHE A 244 -22.52 -2.32 -2.48
CA PHE A 244 -23.19 -1.06 -2.80
C PHE A 244 -22.21 0.04 -3.20
N GLY A 245 -21.10 0.17 -2.47
CA GLY A 245 -20.05 1.13 -2.80
C GLY A 245 -19.45 0.90 -4.18
N HIS A 246 -19.19 -0.37 -4.54
CA HIS A 246 -18.76 -0.74 -5.90
C HIS A 246 -19.84 -0.47 -6.92
N ALA A 247 -21.11 -0.80 -6.66
CA ALA A 247 -22.20 -0.56 -7.61
C ALA A 247 -22.35 0.95 -7.94
N VAL A 248 -22.24 1.82 -6.92
CA VAL A 248 -22.26 3.27 -7.09
C VAL A 248 -21.00 3.76 -7.81
N GLY A 249 -19.82 3.37 -7.33
CA GLY A 249 -18.53 3.77 -7.91
C GLY A 249 -18.36 3.32 -9.35
N ALA A 250 -18.73 2.07 -9.68
CA ALA A 250 -18.66 1.52 -11.02
C ALA A 250 -19.66 2.16 -11.98
N ARG A 251 -20.79 2.67 -11.47
CA ARG A 251 -21.74 3.46 -12.27
C ARG A 251 -21.17 4.84 -12.60
N TRP A 252 -20.59 5.53 -11.61
CA TRP A 252 -19.98 6.85 -11.81
C TRP A 252 -18.70 6.80 -12.64
N GLY A 253 -17.89 5.74 -12.48
CA GLY A 253 -16.67 5.49 -13.25
C GLY A 253 -16.91 4.87 -14.63
N ALA A 254 -18.16 4.80 -15.10
CA ALA A 254 -18.53 4.24 -16.40
C ALA A 254 -17.97 2.83 -16.69
N MET A 255 -17.78 2.00 -15.65
CA MET A 255 -17.20 0.66 -15.78
C MET A 255 -18.08 -0.25 -16.64
N PRO A 256 -17.52 -1.17 -17.46
CA PRO A 256 -18.31 -2.10 -18.25
C PRO A 256 -19.31 -2.91 -17.41
N HIS A 257 -20.54 -3.07 -17.90
CA HIS A 257 -21.63 -3.75 -17.17
C HIS A 257 -21.24 -5.13 -16.62
N ARG A 258 -20.41 -5.88 -17.36
CA ARG A 258 -19.91 -7.19 -16.96
C ARG A 258 -19.16 -7.13 -15.61
N LEU A 259 -18.35 -6.10 -15.36
CA LEU A 259 -17.50 -5.99 -14.17
C LEU A 259 -18.25 -5.42 -12.94
N ARG A 260 -19.44 -4.83 -13.15
CA ARG A 260 -20.22 -4.20 -12.07
C ARG A 260 -20.78 -5.18 -11.05
N SER A 261 -21.10 -6.40 -11.47
CA SER A 261 -21.74 -7.40 -10.59
C SER A 261 -20.78 -8.07 -9.62
N PHE A 262 -19.50 -8.22 -10.00
CA PHE A 262 -18.51 -8.98 -9.23
C PHE A 262 -17.28 -8.18 -8.80
N GLY A 263 -17.04 -6.98 -9.33
CA GLY A 263 -15.81 -6.22 -9.02
C GLY A 263 -15.62 -5.90 -7.54
N TRP A 264 -16.69 -5.84 -6.74
CA TRP A 264 -16.63 -5.66 -5.29
C TRP A 264 -15.84 -6.76 -4.57
N MET A 265 -15.81 -7.98 -5.12
CA MET A 265 -15.10 -9.14 -4.58
C MET A 265 -13.59 -8.88 -4.45
N ALA A 266 -13.04 -8.04 -5.33
CA ALA A 266 -11.62 -7.69 -5.32
C ALA A 266 -11.19 -6.86 -4.10
N TYR A 267 -12.16 -6.29 -3.37
CA TYR A 267 -11.92 -5.34 -2.29
C TYR A 267 -12.18 -5.92 -0.89
N VAL A 268 -12.44 -7.22 -0.79
CA VAL A 268 -12.78 -7.89 0.47
C VAL A 268 -11.55 -8.04 1.37
N THR A 269 -10.37 -8.31 0.82
CA THR A 269 -9.20 -8.63 1.62
C THR A 269 -8.73 -7.44 2.48
N GLN A 270 -8.51 -7.69 3.78
CA GLN A 270 -7.84 -6.79 4.72
C GLN A 270 -6.53 -7.43 5.19
N ALA A 271 -5.58 -6.65 5.71
CA ALA A 271 -4.33 -7.21 6.24
C ALA A 271 -3.67 -6.26 7.27
N GLY A 272 -2.33 -6.27 7.30
CA GLY A 272 -1.48 -5.71 8.34
C GLY A 272 -1.81 -4.29 8.79
N LEU A 273 -2.20 -3.39 7.87
CA LEU A 273 -2.60 -2.02 8.25
C LEU A 273 -3.76 -2.03 9.25
N SER A 274 -4.84 -2.75 8.97
CA SER A 274 -6.02 -2.83 9.86
C SER A 274 -5.68 -3.39 11.24
N LEU A 275 -4.74 -4.35 11.29
CA LEU A 275 -4.29 -4.97 12.54
C LEU A 275 -3.41 -4.00 13.36
N GLY A 276 -2.58 -3.21 12.68
CA GLY A 276 -1.77 -2.14 13.27
C GLY A 276 -2.65 -1.04 13.87
N LEU A 277 -3.55 -0.46 13.07
CA LEU A 277 -4.47 0.60 13.51
C LEU A 277 -5.35 0.16 14.69
N ALA A 278 -5.85 -1.09 14.69
CA ALA A 278 -6.60 -1.61 15.84
C ALA A 278 -5.72 -1.84 17.09
N SER A 279 -4.41 -2.07 16.92
CA SER A 279 -3.46 -2.14 18.04
C SER A 279 -3.18 -0.77 18.64
N GLU A 280 -3.14 0.26 17.80
CA GLU A 280 -3.02 1.66 18.18
C GLU A 280 -4.23 2.12 19.02
N ILE A 281 -5.47 1.86 18.56
CA ILE A 281 -6.68 2.13 19.35
C ILE A 281 -6.60 1.52 20.77
N ALA A 282 -6.13 0.28 20.89
CA ALA A 282 -6.04 -0.37 22.20
C ALA A 282 -4.97 0.24 23.12
N THR A 283 -3.96 0.87 22.54
CA THR A 283 -2.89 1.57 23.26
C THR A 283 -3.37 2.94 23.71
N ASP A 284 -3.99 3.71 22.80
CA ASP A 284 -4.40 5.08 23.04
C ASP A 284 -5.64 5.17 23.94
N PHE A 285 -6.54 4.19 23.83
CA PHE A 285 -7.81 4.16 24.55
C PHE A 285 -7.92 2.96 25.47
N ALA A 286 -7.07 2.88 26.50
CA ALA A 286 -6.97 1.73 27.42
C ALA A 286 -8.31 1.28 28.05
N GLY A 287 -9.28 2.19 28.23
CA GLY A 287 -10.57 1.90 28.84
C GLY A 287 -11.52 1.05 27.99
N TRP A 288 -11.55 1.26 26.66
CA TRP A 288 -12.52 0.61 25.76
C TRP A 288 -11.90 0.08 24.45
N GLY A 289 -10.66 0.48 24.14
CA GLY A 289 -9.91 0.08 22.96
C GLY A 289 -9.57 -1.41 22.90
N PRO A 290 -9.12 -2.09 23.98
CA PRO A 290 -8.78 -3.52 23.90
C PRO A 290 -9.95 -4.44 23.52
N PRO A 291 -11.19 -4.28 24.06
CA PRO A 291 -12.36 -4.99 23.57
C PRO A 291 -12.70 -4.71 22.09
N LEU A 292 -12.58 -3.45 21.64
CA LEU A 292 -12.79 -3.08 20.25
C LEU A 292 -11.75 -3.75 19.34
N LYS A 293 -10.47 -3.66 19.68
CA LYS A 293 -9.38 -4.35 18.98
C LYS A 293 -9.70 -5.82 18.78
N ALA A 294 -10.07 -6.54 19.85
CA ALA A 294 -10.37 -7.97 19.75
C ALA A 294 -11.54 -8.27 18.78
N THR A 295 -12.56 -7.43 18.78
CA THR A 295 -13.69 -7.53 17.85
C THR A 295 -13.25 -7.27 16.40
N LEU A 296 -12.47 -6.22 16.16
CA LEU A 296 -11.95 -5.89 14.83
C LEU A 296 -10.98 -6.94 14.30
N MET A 297 -10.08 -7.47 15.14
CA MET A 297 -9.20 -8.60 14.80
C MET A 297 -10.03 -9.77 14.26
N SER A 298 -11.14 -10.09 14.93
CA SER A 298 -12.03 -11.19 14.55
C SER A 298 -12.61 -11.00 13.14
N VAL A 299 -13.04 -9.78 12.82
CA VAL A 299 -13.53 -9.41 11.48
C VAL A 299 -12.41 -9.46 10.44
N ILE A 300 -11.23 -8.94 10.78
CA ILE A 300 -10.06 -8.91 9.89
C ILE A 300 -9.61 -10.34 9.53
N VAL A 301 -9.66 -11.29 10.46
CA VAL A 301 -9.37 -12.71 10.18
C VAL A 301 -10.37 -13.29 9.18
N LEU A 302 -11.67 -13.04 9.34
CA LEU A 302 -12.67 -13.48 8.37
C LEU A 302 -12.41 -12.90 6.97
N ASN A 303 -12.10 -11.60 6.89
CA ASN A 303 -11.78 -10.93 5.64
C ASN A 303 -10.50 -11.47 4.99
N GLN A 304 -9.51 -11.89 5.77
CA GLN A 304 -8.28 -12.50 5.27
C GLN A 304 -8.50 -13.91 4.70
N LEU A 305 -9.41 -14.68 5.29
CA LEU A 305 -9.75 -16.02 4.79
C LEU A 305 -10.59 -15.97 3.52
N VAL A 306 -11.57 -15.05 3.47
CA VAL A 306 -12.53 -14.96 2.37
C VAL A 306 -12.01 -14.10 1.21
N GLY A 307 -11.18 -13.10 1.48
CA GLY A 307 -10.75 -12.11 0.50
C GLY A 307 -9.97 -12.68 -0.70
N PRO A 308 -8.85 -13.42 -0.49
CA PRO A 308 -8.01 -13.89 -1.60
C PRO A 308 -8.76 -14.81 -2.59
N PRO A 309 -9.57 -15.80 -2.15
CA PRO A 309 -10.37 -16.61 -3.09
C PRO A 309 -11.39 -15.79 -3.91
N LEU A 310 -12.00 -14.77 -3.29
CA LEU A 310 -12.94 -13.88 -3.98
C LEU A 310 -12.22 -12.99 -5.00
N LEU A 311 -11.04 -12.46 -4.67
CA LEU A 311 -10.23 -11.69 -5.61
C LEU A 311 -9.79 -12.53 -6.80
N GLU A 312 -9.30 -13.75 -6.57
CA GLU A 312 -8.95 -14.67 -7.66
C GLU A 312 -10.16 -14.94 -8.57
N SER A 313 -11.32 -15.20 -7.96
CA SER A 313 -12.57 -15.43 -8.70
C SER A 313 -12.96 -14.21 -9.55
N ALA A 314 -12.79 -12.99 -9.02
CA ALA A 314 -13.07 -11.76 -9.75
C ALA A 314 -12.12 -11.56 -10.94
N ILE A 315 -10.83 -11.83 -10.76
CA ILE A 315 -9.82 -11.76 -11.83
C ILE A 315 -10.13 -12.76 -12.95
N ARG A 316 -10.46 -14.01 -12.59
CA ARG A 316 -10.87 -15.03 -13.57
C ARG A 316 -12.16 -14.64 -14.29
N ALA A 317 -13.14 -14.11 -13.58
CA ALA A 317 -14.40 -13.63 -14.17
C ALA A 317 -14.21 -12.44 -15.12
N ALA A 318 -13.23 -11.57 -14.84
CA ALA A 318 -12.81 -10.48 -15.71
C ALA A 318 -12.09 -10.98 -16.98
N GLY A 319 -11.59 -12.22 -16.98
CA GLY A 319 -10.83 -12.80 -18.09
C GLY A 319 -9.39 -12.30 -18.15
N GLU A 320 -8.85 -11.81 -17.03
CA GLU A 320 -7.49 -11.24 -16.96
C GLU A 320 -6.48 -12.21 -16.35
N ALA A 321 -6.90 -13.38 -15.86
CA ALA A 321 -6.01 -14.43 -15.39
C ALA A 321 -5.14 -14.98 -16.53
N GLY A 322 -3.84 -15.11 -16.31
CA GLY A 322 -2.88 -15.54 -17.33
C GLY A 322 -2.57 -14.48 -18.41
N GLY A 323 -3.07 -13.25 -18.26
CA GLY A 323 -2.67 -12.12 -19.10
C GLY A 323 -1.25 -11.69 -18.72
N ALA A 324 -0.30 -11.76 -19.65
CA ALA A 324 1.09 -11.38 -19.39
C ALA A 324 1.16 -10.01 -18.69
N LEU A 325 1.68 -10.00 -17.46
CA LEU A 325 2.05 -8.79 -16.74
C LEU A 325 3.15 -8.08 -17.53
N ASP A 326 2.85 -6.94 -18.16
CA ASP A 326 3.86 -5.91 -18.39
C ASP A 326 3.65 -4.81 -17.33
N PRO A 327 4.48 -4.77 -16.26
CA PRO A 327 4.40 -3.76 -15.21
C PRO A 327 4.69 -2.33 -15.69
N TYR A 328 5.14 -2.13 -16.95
CA TYR A 328 5.63 -0.84 -17.45
C TYR A 328 4.75 -0.13 -18.49
N HIS A 329 3.55 -0.66 -18.82
CA HIS A 329 2.60 0.04 -19.72
C HIS A 329 1.90 1.28 -19.08
N LEU A 330 2.56 1.98 -18.15
CA LEU A 330 2.15 3.27 -17.59
C LEU A 330 2.45 4.48 -18.51
N ARG A 331 3.02 4.26 -19.71
CA ARG A 331 3.10 5.33 -20.72
C ARG A 331 1.95 5.19 -21.70
N HIS A 332 1.13 6.24 -21.78
CA HIS A 332 0.24 6.48 -22.89
C HIS A 332 1.00 6.32 -24.21
N GLU A 333 0.73 5.23 -24.95
CA GLU A 333 0.85 5.24 -26.39
C GLU A 333 -0.55 5.49 -26.98
N PRO A 334 -0.83 6.69 -27.51
CA PRO A 334 -2.01 6.88 -28.34
C PRO A 334 -1.75 6.22 -29.69
N GLY A 335 -2.32 5.03 -29.88
CA GLY A 335 -2.57 4.47 -31.22
C GLY A 335 -1.75 3.25 -31.60
N ALA A 336 -1.94 2.11 -30.92
CA ALA A 336 -1.55 0.83 -31.49
C ALA A 336 -2.63 0.35 -32.49
N ARG A 337 -2.32 0.45 -33.78
CA ARG A 337 -3.11 -0.14 -34.87
C ARG A 337 -3.18 -1.66 -34.67
N ARG A 338 -4.37 -2.21 -34.88
CA ARG A 338 -4.62 -3.66 -34.98
C ARG A 338 -3.62 -4.31 -35.92
N HIS A 339 -2.74 -5.18 -35.41
CA HIS A 339 -1.96 -6.07 -36.26
C HIS A 339 -2.81 -7.33 -36.52
N ASP A 340 -3.32 -7.42 -37.74
CA ASP A 340 -4.10 -8.57 -38.23
C ASP A 340 -3.16 -9.77 -38.42
N SER A 341 -3.29 -10.78 -37.55
CA SER A 341 -2.58 -12.06 -37.67
C SER A 341 -3.23 -12.91 -38.76
N ARG A 342 -2.95 -12.58 -40.02
CA ARG A 342 -3.30 -13.44 -41.16
C ARG A 342 -2.34 -13.22 -42.32
N LYS A 343 -1.09 -13.72 -42.21
CA LYS A 343 -0.16 -14.01 -43.33
C LYS A 343 1.19 -14.55 -42.81
N THR A 344 1.20 -15.78 -42.31
CA THR A 344 2.44 -16.58 -42.22
C THR A 344 2.07 -18.05 -42.08
N LEU A 345 1.51 -18.61 -43.15
CA LEU A 345 1.26 -20.06 -43.27
C LEU A 345 1.11 -20.43 -44.75
N THR A 346 2.13 -20.12 -45.55
CA THR A 346 2.39 -20.75 -46.86
C THR A 346 3.78 -20.32 -47.35
N ARG A 347 4.83 -21.00 -46.87
CA ARG A 347 6.01 -21.33 -47.69
C ARG A 347 6.87 -22.37 -46.95
N ALA A 348 6.40 -23.61 -46.99
CA ALA A 348 7.24 -24.78 -46.79
C ALA A 348 6.97 -25.69 -48.00
N GLY A 349 8.00 -25.96 -48.78
CA GLY A 349 7.95 -26.92 -49.89
C GLY A 349 8.61 -26.41 -51.17
N SER A 350 9.63 -27.17 -51.60
CA SER A 350 10.28 -27.24 -52.93
C SER A 350 11.06 -25.99 -53.38
N GLU A 351 12.30 -26.03 -53.86
CA GLU A 351 12.95 -27.00 -54.77
C GLU A 351 14.50 -27.01 -54.57
N SER A 352 15.11 -28.09 -55.04
CA SER A 352 16.54 -28.41 -55.09
C SER A 352 17.19 -28.01 -56.42
N GLU A 353 18.54 -27.93 -56.41
CA GLU A 353 19.50 -28.07 -57.52
C GLU A 353 19.60 -26.98 -58.62
N SER A 354 20.77 -26.32 -58.74
CA SER A 354 21.84 -26.68 -59.71
C SER A 354 22.74 -25.48 -60.09
N GLU A 355 24.06 -25.71 -59.99
CA GLU A 355 25.15 -25.33 -60.91
C GLU A 355 25.55 -23.88 -61.28
N ASN A 356 26.85 -23.65 -61.02
CA ASN A 356 27.91 -23.10 -61.88
C ASN A 356 27.96 -21.60 -62.27
N GLY A 357 29.17 -21.04 -62.07
CA GLY A 357 29.86 -20.28 -63.12
C GLY A 357 30.32 -18.86 -62.79
N ASP A 358 31.57 -18.77 -62.34
CA ASP A 358 32.67 -17.96 -62.94
C ASP A 358 32.51 -16.45 -63.22
N GLY A 359 33.59 -15.69 -62.99
CA GLY A 359 33.77 -14.37 -63.64
C GLY A 359 34.29 -13.23 -62.76
N SER A 360 35.57 -12.91 -62.96
CA SER A 360 36.39 -11.86 -62.38
C SER A 360 36.20 -10.45 -62.99
N VAL A 361 36.99 -9.48 -62.49
CA VAL A 361 37.44 -8.17 -63.06
C VAL A 361 37.04 -6.98 -62.17
N VAL A 362 37.89 -6.49 -61.24
CA VAL A 362 39.04 -5.54 -61.36
C VAL A 362 38.64 -4.07 -61.60
N GLY A 363 39.08 -3.16 -60.72
CA GLY A 363 39.51 -1.82 -61.14
C GLY A 363 39.39 -0.66 -60.13
N PHE A 364 40.52 -0.31 -59.49
CA PHE A 364 41.04 1.04 -59.12
C PHE A 364 40.11 2.07 -58.43
N GLY A 365 40.49 2.80 -57.38
CA GLY A 365 41.79 3.15 -56.79
C GLY A 365 41.67 4.54 -56.15
N GLY A 366 42.30 4.79 -55.00
CA GLY A 366 42.32 6.13 -54.38
C GLY A 366 42.72 6.13 -52.90
N LEU A 367 44.00 6.41 -52.65
CA LEU A 367 44.68 6.54 -51.37
C LEU A 367 44.31 7.83 -50.61
N VAL A 368 44.34 7.80 -49.27
CA VAL A 368 45.15 8.62 -48.33
C VAL A 368 44.62 8.43 -46.87
N PRO A 369 45.49 8.47 -45.83
CA PRO A 369 45.35 7.69 -44.60
C PRO A 369 44.97 8.50 -43.34
N ASP A 370 44.57 7.81 -42.25
CA ASP A 370 45.18 7.93 -40.90
C ASP A 370 44.31 7.33 -39.77
N GLY A 371 44.93 6.46 -38.96
CA GLY A 371 44.68 6.36 -37.49
C GLY A 371 43.61 5.38 -36.97
N PRO A 372 43.88 4.63 -35.88
CA PRO A 372 43.05 3.51 -35.45
C PRO A 372 41.85 3.96 -34.61
N SER A 373 40.64 3.61 -35.03
CA SER A 373 39.47 3.59 -34.14
C SER A 373 39.33 2.20 -33.53
N SER A 374 39.43 2.17 -32.20
CA SER A 374 39.23 1.00 -31.35
C SER A 374 37.82 0.42 -31.50
N PRO A 375 37.65 -0.90 -31.25
CA PRO A 375 36.40 -1.60 -31.49
C PRO A 375 35.30 -1.16 -30.52
N THR A 376 34.11 -1.02 -31.08
CA THR A 376 32.84 -0.73 -30.42
C THR A 376 32.50 -1.77 -29.35
N ALA A 377 31.95 -1.28 -28.24
CA ALA A 377 31.51 -1.98 -27.04
C ALA A 377 30.29 -2.93 -27.25
N GLY A 378 30.28 -3.68 -28.35
CA GLY A 378 29.23 -4.66 -28.70
C GLY A 378 29.64 -6.13 -28.53
N MET A 379 30.93 -6.43 -28.31
CA MET A 379 31.42 -7.83 -28.18
C MET A 379 31.82 -8.24 -26.75
N ALA A 380 31.85 -7.33 -25.78
CA ALA A 380 32.23 -7.65 -24.40
C ALA A 380 31.07 -8.17 -23.51
N LEU A 381 29.82 -8.17 -24.01
CA LEU A 381 28.65 -8.64 -23.23
C LEU A 381 28.23 -10.07 -23.55
N ALA A 382 28.80 -10.69 -24.59
CA ALA A 382 28.50 -12.08 -24.97
C ALA A 382 29.39 -13.10 -24.24
N GLU A 383 30.56 -12.71 -23.72
CA GLU A 383 31.45 -13.60 -22.95
C GLU A 383 31.12 -13.66 -21.45
N LEU A 384 30.36 -12.70 -20.91
CA LEU A 384 30.00 -12.65 -19.48
C LEU A 384 28.74 -13.46 -19.10
N VAL A 385 28.01 -13.99 -20.09
CA VAL A 385 26.83 -14.84 -19.87
C VAL A 385 27.18 -16.34 -19.97
N SER A 386 28.32 -16.70 -20.58
CA SER A 386 28.71 -18.11 -20.75
C SER A 386 29.45 -18.71 -19.55
N ASP A 387 29.90 -17.91 -18.57
CA ASP A 387 30.76 -18.38 -17.48
C ASP A 387 30.04 -18.58 -16.13
N LYS A 388 28.74 -18.23 -16.04
CA LYS A 388 27.94 -18.42 -14.82
C LYS A 388 27.11 -19.72 -14.78
N GLU A 389 27.04 -20.47 -15.89
CA GLU A 389 26.31 -21.75 -15.96
C GLU A 389 27.19 -22.99 -15.79
N ARG A 390 28.49 -22.86 -15.45
CA ARG A 390 29.41 -24.00 -15.24
C ARG A 390 29.85 -24.24 -13.80
N GLY A 391 29.23 -23.59 -12.82
CA GLY A 391 29.59 -23.75 -11.41
C GLY A 391 28.39 -24.02 -10.52
N PHE A 392 27.68 -25.15 -10.72
CA PHE A 392 26.94 -25.90 -9.70
C PHE A 392 26.37 -27.17 -10.37
N LEU A 393 27.22 -28.20 -10.48
CA LEU A 393 26.78 -29.59 -10.28
C LEU A 393 26.93 -29.91 -8.79
#